data_AF-A0A9P7C4A8-F1
#
_entry.id   AF-A0A9P7C4A8-F1
#
_cell.length_a   1.000
_cell.length_b   1.000
_cell.length_c   1.000
_cell.angle_alpha   90.00
_cell.angle_beta   90.00
_cell.angle_gamma   90.00
#
_symmetry.space_group_name_H-M   'P 1'
#
loop_
_entity.id
_entity.type
_entity.pdbx_description
1 polymer ?
#
loop_
_entity_poly.entity_id
_entity_poly.type
_entity_poly.pdbx_seq_one_letter_code
_entity_poly.pdbx_strand_id
1 'polypeptide(L)'
;MLGARKPMPLRPRRSAAAGPASALAGVDPLAAGPASTAAQTQQSASDPTAVQNRQDQKEAFLKGASTETRNSGQLTLPASPYQVMAGTVIAGALVTGIKSDLPGDVIGTVTEPVYDSATAR
;
A
#
# COMPACT_ATOMS: atom_id res chain seq x y z
N MET A 1 8.65 -30.36 -41.88
CA MET A 1 8.83 -31.67 -41.22
C MET A 1 10.33 -31.86 -40.98
N LEU A 2 10.74 -32.42 -39.83
CA LEU A 2 12.09 -32.45 -39.22
C LEU A 2 12.52 -31.12 -38.55
N GLY A 3 12.77 -31.01 -37.25
CA GLY A 3 13.08 -32.01 -36.23
C GLY A 3 14.56 -31.90 -35.83
N ALA A 4 14.89 -31.02 -34.88
CA ALA A 4 16.22 -30.95 -34.28
C ALA A 4 16.10 -30.70 -32.77
N ARG A 5 15.98 -31.80 -32.01
CA ARG A 5 16.12 -31.78 -30.54
C ARG A 5 17.61 -31.85 -30.21
N LYS A 6 18.12 -30.79 -29.58
CA LYS A 6 19.48 -30.69 -29.06
C LYS A 6 19.60 -31.59 -27.81
N PRO A 7 20.50 -32.57 -27.75
CA PRO A 7 20.63 -33.45 -26.58
C PRO A 7 21.43 -32.75 -25.47
N MET A 8 20.85 -32.66 -24.27
CA MET A 8 21.52 -32.18 -23.06
C MET A 8 22.07 -33.37 -22.25
N PRO A 9 23.27 -33.25 -21.64
CA PRO A 9 23.98 -34.35 -21.03
C PRO A 9 23.41 -34.79 -19.68
N LEU A 10 23.32 -36.11 -19.51
CA LEU A 10 23.02 -36.82 -18.27
C LEU A 10 24.08 -36.49 -17.21
N ARG A 11 23.64 -35.93 -16.07
CA ARG A 11 24.50 -35.77 -14.90
C ARG A 11 24.52 -37.07 -14.09
N PRO A 12 25.69 -37.53 -13.61
CA PRO A 12 25.80 -38.76 -12.84
C PRO A 12 25.12 -38.61 -11.47
N ARG A 13 24.35 -39.63 -11.06
CA ARG A 13 23.91 -39.80 -9.66
C ARG A 13 25.15 -40.01 -8.81
N ARG A 14 25.52 -39.02 -8.00
CA ARG A 14 26.44 -39.21 -6.89
C ARG A 14 25.67 -39.88 -5.75
N SER A 15 26.05 -41.12 -5.47
CA SER A 15 25.76 -41.81 -4.22
C SER A 15 26.83 -41.44 -3.19
N ALA A 16 26.41 -41.00 -2.00
CA ALA A 16 27.15 -40.94 -0.73
C ALA A 16 26.20 -40.34 0.31
N ALA A 17 26.22 -40.62 1.60
CA ALA A 17 26.71 -41.68 2.46
C ALA A 17 26.09 -41.36 3.85
N ALA A 18 26.04 -42.34 4.74
CA ALA A 18 25.35 -42.31 6.01
C ALA A 18 25.93 -41.34 7.06
N GLY A 19 25.07 -40.94 8.02
CA GLY A 19 25.46 -40.64 9.41
C GLY A 19 24.80 -39.39 10.01
N PRO A 20 23.97 -39.50 11.06
CA PRO A 20 23.64 -38.39 11.94
C PRO A 20 24.70 -38.32 13.05
N ALA A 21 25.44 -37.23 13.14
CA ALA A 21 26.28 -36.95 14.30
C ALA A 21 25.93 -35.56 14.81
N SER A 22 25.02 -35.51 15.79
CA SER A 22 24.86 -34.36 16.66
C SER A 22 26.14 -34.18 17.45
N ALA A 23 26.91 -33.14 17.15
CA ALA A 23 27.97 -32.65 18.01
C ALA A 23 27.48 -31.32 18.59
N LEU A 24 27.10 -31.35 19.88
CA LEU A 24 26.95 -30.16 20.72
C LEU A 24 28.31 -29.48 20.81
N ALA A 25 28.58 -28.51 19.94
CA ALA A 25 29.73 -27.63 20.04
C ALA A 25 29.31 -26.39 20.84
N GLY A 26 29.97 -26.19 21.98
CA GLY A 26 29.70 -25.12 22.93
C GLY A 26 29.70 -23.74 22.29
N VAL A 27 28.76 -22.91 22.74
CA VAL A 27 28.71 -21.49 22.41
C VAL A 27 29.77 -20.76 23.25
N ASP A 28 30.78 -20.20 22.58
CA ASP A 28 31.78 -19.35 23.19
C ASP A 28 31.35 -17.88 23.01
N PRO A 29 30.82 -17.20 24.05
CA PRO A 29 30.15 -15.90 23.91
C PRO A 29 31.12 -14.75 23.57
N LEU A 30 32.43 -15.00 23.54
CA LEU A 30 33.44 -13.99 23.26
C LEU A 30 33.83 -13.90 21.77
N ALA A 31 33.38 -14.83 20.93
CA ALA A 31 33.58 -14.81 19.48
C ALA A 31 32.52 -13.98 18.72
N ALA A 32 31.79 -13.10 19.42
CA ALA A 32 30.74 -12.22 18.89
C ALA A 32 31.29 -11.11 17.98
N GLY A 33 32.00 -11.50 16.94
CA GLY A 33 32.26 -10.67 15.76
C GLY A 33 31.02 -10.55 14.89
N PRO A 34 31.10 -9.84 13.75
CA PRO A 34 29.95 -9.55 12.86
C PRO A 34 29.15 -10.78 12.38
N ALA A 35 29.71 -11.99 12.54
CA ALA A 35 29.02 -13.26 12.31
C ALA A 35 27.89 -13.53 13.32
N SER A 36 27.99 -13.08 14.57
CA SER A 36 26.93 -13.27 15.58
C SER A 36 25.73 -12.36 15.33
N THR A 37 25.95 -11.15 14.82
CA THR A 37 24.87 -10.23 14.40
C THR A 37 24.16 -10.76 13.16
N ALA A 38 24.93 -11.33 12.20
CA ALA A 38 24.40 -12.01 11.03
C ALA A 38 23.60 -13.28 11.40
N ALA A 39 24.11 -14.09 12.34
CA ALA A 39 23.42 -15.27 12.84
C ALA A 39 22.12 -14.90 13.59
N GLN A 40 22.12 -13.86 14.43
CA GLN A 40 20.91 -13.37 15.09
C GLN A 40 19.86 -12.82 14.10
N THR A 41 20.28 -12.14 13.03
CA THR A 41 19.34 -11.70 11.97
C THR A 41 18.78 -12.89 11.17
N GLN A 42 19.57 -13.93 10.97
CA GLN A 42 19.16 -15.15 10.27
C GLN A 42 18.25 -16.06 11.12
N GLN A 43 18.45 -16.07 12.44
CA GLN A 43 17.60 -16.77 13.41
C GLN A 43 16.27 -16.05 13.64
N SER A 44 16.28 -14.71 13.62
CA SER A 44 15.05 -13.91 13.65
C SER A 44 14.21 -14.11 12.39
N ALA A 45 14.84 -14.33 11.23
CA ALA A 45 14.16 -14.65 9.97
C ALA A 45 13.62 -16.09 9.88
N SER A 46 13.99 -16.98 10.81
CA SER A 46 13.58 -18.39 10.85
C SER A 46 12.84 -18.79 12.12
N ASP A 47 12.50 -17.81 12.98
CA ASP A 47 11.70 -18.05 14.17
C ASP A 47 10.31 -18.55 13.74
N PRO A 48 9.94 -19.82 14.03
CA PRO A 48 8.67 -20.38 13.62
C PRO A 48 7.48 -19.59 14.18
N THR A 49 7.67 -18.90 15.30
CA THR A 49 6.63 -18.03 15.88
C THR A 49 6.47 -16.74 15.08
N ALA A 50 7.54 -16.18 14.51
CA ALA A 50 7.48 -14.98 13.66
C ALA A 50 6.80 -15.28 12.32
N VAL A 51 7.09 -16.45 11.73
CA VAL A 51 6.44 -16.95 10.51
C VAL A 51 4.95 -17.25 10.76
N GLN A 52 4.63 -17.94 11.85
CA GLN A 52 3.24 -18.26 12.24
C GLN A 52 2.42 -16.99 12.52
N ASN A 53 3.01 -16.02 13.23
CA ASN A 53 2.37 -14.75 13.55
C ASN A 53 2.42 -13.75 12.38
N ARG A 54 3.03 -14.13 11.24
CA ARG A 54 3.17 -13.27 10.06
C ARG A 54 3.72 -11.90 10.43
N GLN A 55 4.75 -11.88 11.26
CA GLN A 55 5.33 -10.65 11.80
C GLN A 55 5.75 -9.70 10.67
N ASP A 56 6.34 -10.24 9.60
CA ASP A 56 6.72 -9.50 8.40
C ASP A 56 5.54 -8.78 7.73
N GLN A 57 4.34 -9.39 7.74
CA GLN A 57 3.15 -8.81 7.13
C GLN A 57 2.58 -7.68 7.99
N LYS A 58 2.66 -7.80 9.31
CA LYS A 58 2.27 -6.73 10.25
C LYS A 58 3.24 -5.55 10.15
N GLU A 59 4.54 -5.81 10.04
CA GLU A 59 5.54 -4.77 9.82
C GLU A 59 5.39 -4.10 8.46
N ALA A 60 5.12 -4.87 7.40
CA ALA A 60 4.82 -4.33 6.08
C ALA A 60 3.54 -3.48 6.09
N PHE A 61 2.51 -3.88 6.85
CA PHE A 61 1.29 -3.11 7.03
C PHE A 61 1.53 -1.79 7.77
N LEU A 62 2.32 -1.80 8.84
CA LEU A 62 2.68 -0.58 9.57
C LEU A 62 3.53 0.39 8.74
N LYS A 63 4.42 -0.13 7.87
CA LYS A 63 5.25 0.68 6.97
C LYS A 63 4.50 1.18 5.73
N GLY A 64 3.50 0.44 5.27
CA GLY A 64 2.68 0.78 4.09
C GLY A 64 1.48 1.67 4.42
N ALA A 65 1.10 1.77 5.70
CA ALA A 65 0.11 2.73 6.15
C ALA A 65 0.69 4.14 6.12
N SER A 66 0.07 5.04 5.36
CA SER A 66 0.41 6.46 5.38
C SER A 66 0.22 7.03 6.79
N THR A 67 1.30 7.45 7.45
CA THR A 67 1.34 8.03 8.81
C THR A 67 0.70 9.43 8.89
N GLU A 68 0.14 9.93 7.79
CA GLU A 68 -0.50 11.24 7.70
C GLU A 68 -1.84 11.20 8.46
N THR A 69 -1.78 11.51 9.76
CA THR A 69 -2.98 11.75 10.60
C THR A 69 -3.61 13.11 10.29
N ARG A 70 -2.87 14.01 9.63
CA ARG A 70 -3.33 15.32 9.18
C ARG A 70 -3.50 15.34 7.68
N ASN A 71 -4.39 16.23 7.22
CA ASN A 71 -4.52 16.57 5.81
C ASN A 71 -3.18 17.12 5.30
N SER A 72 -2.50 16.39 4.41
CA SER A 72 -1.29 16.82 3.70
C SER A 72 -1.59 17.79 2.54
N GLY A 73 -2.89 18.05 2.28
CA GLY A 73 -3.35 19.01 1.29
C GLY A 73 -2.78 20.40 1.55
N GLN A 74 -2.14 20.95 0.53
CA GLN A 74 -1.68 22.34 0.53
C GLN A 74 -2.89 23.26 0.33
N LEU A 75 -2.86 24.43 0.97
CA LEU A 75 -3.87 25.47 0.73
C LEU A 75 -3.65 26.05 -0.67
N THR A 76 -4.51 25.66 -1.60
CA THR A 76 -4.48 26.20 -2.97
C THR A 76 -5.15 27.56 -3.00
N LEU A 77 -4.40 28.56 -3.47
CA LEU A 77 -4.95 29.89 -3.75
C LEU A 77 -5.98 29.79 -4.89
N PRO A 78 -7.07 30.58 -4.86
CA PRO A 78 -8.05 30.60 -5.93
C PRO A 78 -7.40 30.81 -7.31
N ALA A 79 -7.82 30.04 -8.30
CA ALA A 79 -7.27 30.09 -9.65
C ALA A 79 -7.72 31.34 -10.42
N SER A 80 -8.78 32.00 -9.95
CA SER A 80 -9.37 33.18 -10.58
C SER A 80 -10.10 34.05 -9.55
N PRO A 81 -10.20 35.38 -9.75
CA PRO A 81 -10.94 36.30 -8.86
C PRO A 81 -12.46 36.08 -8.75
N TYR A 82 -13.05 35.17 -9.55
CA TYR A 82 -14.50 34.93 -9.58
C TYR A 82 -14.82 33.45 -9.35
N GLN A 83 -14.23 32.85 -8.31
CA GLN A 83 -14.31 31.42 -8.07
C GLN A 83 -15.29 31.10 -6.93
N VAL A 84 -16.32 30.31 -7.25
CA VAL A 84 -17.18 29.72 -6.23
C VAL A 84 -16.54 28.42 -5.74
N MET A 85 -16.15 28.39 -4.46
CA MET A 85 -15.57 27.21 -3.83
C MET A 85 -16.65 26.21 -3.43
N ALA A 86 -16.25 24.94 -3.35
CA ALA A 86 -17.12 23.86 -2.88
C ALA A 86 -17.65 24.14 -1.48
N GLY A 87 -18.92 23.79 -1.24
CA GLY A 87 -19.63 24.10 0.00
C GLY A 87 -20.45 25.40 -0.05
N THR A 88 -20.31 26.21 -1.10
CA THR A 88 -21.18 27.36 -1.33
C THR A 88 -22.59 26.91 -1.72
N VAL A 89 -23.61 27.49 -1.10
CA VAL A 89 -25.02 27.24 -1.41
C VAL A 89 -25.51 28.25 -2.45
N ILE A 90 -26.13 27.77 -3.53
CA ILE A 90 -26.75 28.62 -4.56
C ILE A 90 -28.27 28.47 -4.43
N ALA A 91 -28.95 29.57 -4.06
CA ALA A 91 -30.40 29.58 -3.95
C ALA A 91 -31.04 29.47 -5.34
N GLY A 92 -31.96 28.52 -5.50
CA GLY A 92 -32.66 28.31 -6.76
C GLY A 92 -34.07 27.76 -6.58
N ALA A 93 -34.91 28.02 -7.57
CA ALA A 93 -36.27 27.53 -7.68
C ALA A 93 -36.39 26.56 -8.87
N LEU A 94 -37.10 25.46 -8.68
CA LEU A 94 -37.25 24.46 -9.72
C LEU A 94 -38.29 24.88 -10.75
N VAL A 95 -37.96 24.69 -12.03
CA VAL A 95 -38.88 24.89 -13.16
C VAL A 95 -39.64 23.59 -13.45
N THR A 96 -38.99 22.45 -13.24
CA THR A 96 -39.56 21.10 -13.41
C THR A 96 -39.87 20.43 -12.07
N GLY A 97 -40.85 19.52 -12.06
CA GLY A 97 -41.10 18.65 -10.91
C GLY A 97 -39.98 17.62 -10.69
N ILE A 98 -39.87 17.07 -9.48
CA ILE A 98 -38.91 16.02 -9.15
C ILE A 98 -39.60 14.65 -9.16
N LYS A 99 -39.01 13.68 -9.87
CA LYS A 99 -39.39 12.27 -9.80
C LYS A 99 -38.14 11.40 -9.65
N SER A 100 -38.05 10.65 -8.56
CA SER A 100 -36.90 9.79 -8.27
C SER A 100 -36.92 8.39 -8.91
N ASP A 101 -38.02 7.90 -9.51
CA ASP A 101 -37.98 6.58 -10.22
C ASP A 101 -37.21 6.68 -11.52
N LEU A 102 -37.46 7.76 -12.25
CA LEU A 102 -37.08 7.83 -13.64
C LEU A 102 -35.85 8.70 -13.70
N PRO A 103 -34.71 8.15 -14.15
CA PRO A 103 -33.54 8.96 -14.40
C PRO A 103 -33.90 10.07 -15.40
N GLY A 104 -33.56 11.30 -15.04
CA GLY A 104 -33.84 12.47 -15.86
C GLY A 104 -33.23 13.72 -15.24
N ASP A 105 -33.11 14.76 -16.06
CA ASP A 105 -32.56 16.04 -15.63
C ASP A 105 -33.64 16.88 -14.93
N VAL A 106 -33.21 17.64 -13.94
CA VAL A 106 -34.04 18.63 -13.24
C VAL A 106 -33.46 20.00 -13.53
N ILE A 107 -34.31 20.93 -13.98
CA ILE A 107 -33.90 22.30 -14.28
C ILE A 107 -34.50 23.28 -13.27
N GLY A 108 -33.71 24.29 -12.91
CA GLY A 108 -34.08 25.33 -11.96
C GLY A 108 -33.44 26.66 -12.32
N THR A 109 -34.07 27.74 -11.89
CA THR A 109 -33.56 29.11 -12.01
C THR A 109 -32.93 29.55 -10.70
N VAL A 110 -31.86 30.32 -10.79
CA VAL A 110 -31.21 30.93 -9.63
C VAL A 110 -32.04 32.13 -9.20
N THR A 111 -32.39 32.20 -7.91
CA THR A 111 -33.28 33.24 -7.38
C THR A 111 -32.55 34.43 -6.78
N GLU A 112 -31.26 34.27 -6.48
CA GLU A 112 -30.44 35.28 -5.82
C GLU A 112 -29.09 35.41 -6.54
N PRO A 113 -28.47 36.59 -6.54
CA PRO A 113 -27.15 36.77 -7.15
C PRO A 113 -26.10 35.88 -6.47
N VAL A 114 -25.27 35.23 -7.28
CA VAL A 114 -24.17 34.37 -6.83
C VAL A 114 -22.88 35.16 -6.83
N TYR A 115 -22.20 35.12 -5.70
CA TYR A 115 -21.04 35.95 -5.40
C TYR A 115 -19.79 35.11 -5.17
N ASP A 116 -18.62 35.72 -5.37
CA ASP A 116 -17.34 35.03 -5.23
C ASP A 116 -17.10 34.59 -3.78
N SER A 117 -16.62 33.36 -3.59
CA SER A 117 -16.47 32.79 -2.24
C SER A 117 -15.22 33.30 -1.51
N ALA A 118 -14.22 33.81 -2.22
CA ALA A 118 -13.01 34.37 -1.61
C ALA A 118 -13.26 35.77 -1.04
N THR A 119 -14.14 36.54 -1.69
CA THR A 119 -14.41 37.96 -1.33
C THR A 119 -15.81 38.18 -0.75
N ALA A 120 -16.69 37.18 -0.83
CA ALA A 120 -18.09 37.23 -0.40
C ALA A 120 -18.87 38.44 -0.96
N ARG A 121 -18.60 38.83 -2.20
CA ARG A 121 -19.14 40.02 -2.87
C ARG A 121 -19.58 39.77 -4.29
#